data_AF-A0A1Q9P8V0-F1
#
_entry.id   AF-A0A1Q9P8V0-F1
#
_cell.length_a   1.000
_cell.length_b   1.000
_cell.length_c   1.000
_cell.angle_alpha   90.00
_cell.angle_beta   90.00
_cell.angle_gamma   90.00
#
_symmetry.space_group_name_H-M   'P 1'
#
loop_
_entity.id
_entity.type
_entity.pdbx_description
1 polymer ?
#
loop_
_entity_poly.entity_id
_entity_poly.type
_entity_poly.pdbx_seq_one_letter_code
_entity_poly.pdbx_strand_id
1 'polypeptide(L)'
;MRYAHGIILGAVLSFVIFLGAAIIKILAIPWEVYAVWFFLSIGIVVLPPILVYFARKDAVREFLIYEAGGLGLFSPLWLILFTDLSGDSWVVLFTEGIVGGLPAPGPAGPLVQVDISNIILIPILIFFLLIGVIFLRPSFIAKHGVKGEMAELRDLKESTEPVTTPTGVTSETIEEDPIEKDLPAVAPPEASADTMADLRGLLTELGTPEPTINLIFNAGIATTTDLVATSPEQLATLTGIDKRTAEDLHMAVQKKVWFGGI
;
A
#
# COMPACT_ATOMS: atom_id res chain seq x y z
N MET A 1 6.43 -0.52 3.34
CA MET A 1 5.64 0.69 3.71
C MET A 1 6.01 1.98 2.94
N ARG A 2 7.08 2.01 2.12
CA ARG A 2 7.49 3.21 1.33
C ARG A 2 6.46 3.66 0.28
N TYR A 3 5.81 2.70 -0.39
CA TYR A 3 4.77 2.92 -1.41
C TYR A 3 3.64 3.85 -0.94
N ALA A 4 3.11 3.61 0.26
CA ALA A 4 2.01 4.41 0.80
C ALA A 4 2.44 5.85 1.08
N HIS A 5 3.66 6.06 1.57
CA HIS A 5 4.14 7.40 1.95
C HIS A 5 4.34 8.32 0.74
N GLY A 6 4.85 7.80 -0.39
CA GLY A 6 5.01 8.60 -1.60
C GLY A 6 3.68 9.02 -2.23
N ILE A 7 2.69 8.11 -2.24
CA ILE A 7 1.33 8.39 -2.72
C ILE A 7 0.64 9.39 -1.81
N ILE A 8 0.75 9.20 -0.49
CA ILE A 8 0.21 10.12 0.51
C ILE A 8 0.83 11.50 0.34
N LEU A 9 2.14 11.60 0.12
CA LEU A 9 2.81 12.88 -0.09
C LEU A 9 2.28 13.61 -1.33
N GLY A 10 2.17 12.93 -2.48
CA GLY A 10 1.57 13.55 -3.68
C GLY A 10 0.10 13.96 -3.50
N ALA A 11 -0.69 13.15 -2.78
CA ALA A 11 -2.08 13.46 -2.46
C ALA A 11 -2.22 14.65 -1.51
N VAL A 12 -1.40 14.71 -0.47
CA VAL A 12 -1.39 15.78 0.54
C VAL A 12 -0.87 17.09 -0.05
N LEU A 13 0.18 17.04 -0.89
CA LEU A 13 0.71 18.24 -1.55
C LEU A 13 -0.35 18.89 -2.45
N SER A 14 -0.97 18.09 -3.33
CA SER A 14 -2.06 18.59 -4.18
C SER A 14 -3.24 19.11 -3.34
N PHE A 15 -3.61 18.42 -2.27
CA PHE A 15 -4.64 18.89 -1.34
C PHE A 15 -4.34 20.27 -0.77
N VAL A 16 -3.13 20.48 -0.23
CA VAL A 16 -2.72 21.77 0.37
C VAL A 16 -2.74 22.89 -0.66
N ILE A 17 -2.29 22.62 -1.89
CA ILE A 17 -2.25 23.60 -2.99
C ILE A 17 -3.66 24.09 -3.34
N PHE A 18 -4.59 23.15 -3.58
CA PHE A 18 -5.96 23.50 -3.95
C PHE A 18 -6.76 24.07 -2.77
N LEU A 19 -6.51 23.60 -1.54
CA LEU A 19 -7.09 24.18 -0.34
C LEU A 19 -6.69 25.65 -0.18
N GLY A 20 -5.40 25.97 -0.34
CA GLY A 20 -4.92 27.35 -0.26
C GLY A 20 -5.55 28.25 -1.33
N ALA A 21 -5.68 27.75 -2.57
CA ALA A 21 -6.36 28.48 -3.63
C ALA A 21 -7.85 28.73 -3.30
N ALA A 22 -8.56 27.73 -2.76
CA ALA A 22 -9.94 27.89 -2.33
C ALA A 22 -10.09 28.89 -1.18
N ILE A 23 -9.19 28.87 -0.18
CA ILE A 23 -9.21 29.83 0.92
C ILE A 23 -9.02 31.26 0.42
N ILE A 24 -8.03 31.48 -0.47
CA ILE A 24 -7.78 32.80 -1.08
C ILE A 24 -9.03 33.33 -1.75
N LYS A 25 -9.73 32.47 -2.49
CA LYS A 25 -10.97 32.82 -3.19
C LYS A 25 -12.14 33.08 -2.23
N ILE A 26 -12.37 32.21 -1.24
CA ILE A 26 -13.44 32.35 -0.24
C ILE A 26 -13.29 33.64 0.57
N LEU A 27 -12.05 33.98 0.93
CA LEU A 27 -11.75 35.20 1.68
C LEU A 27 -11.67 36.46 0.79
N ALA A 28 -11.91 36.33 -0.51
CA ALA A 28 -11.80 37.41 -1.50
C ALA A 28 -10.46 38.18 -1.41
N ILE A 29 -9.37 37.44 -1.16
CA ILE A 29 -8.03 38.00 -1.04
C ILE A 29 -7.55 38.50 -2.42
N PRO A 30 -6.76 39.60 -2.48
CA PRO A 30 -6.30 40.16 -3.74
C PRO A 30 -5.55 39.17 -4.64
N TRP A 31 -5.67 39.39 -5.96
CA TRP A 31 -5.05 38.56 -7.01
C TRP A 31 -3.53 38.43 -6.86
N GLU A 32 -2.85 39.45 -6.33
CA GLU A 32 -1.41 39.42 -6.10
C GLU A 32 -1.01 38.30 -5.14
N VAL A 33 -1.84 38.05 -4.12
CA VAL A 33 -1.62 36.95 -3.17
C VAL A 33 -1.86 35.61 -3.84
N TYR A 34 -2.87 35.52 -4.72
CA TYR A 34 -3.08 34.33 -5.54
C TYR A 34 -1.87 34.05 -6.45
N ALA A 35 -1.34 35.07 -7.11
CA ALA A 35 -0.17 34.92 -7.97
C ALA A 35 1.07 34.45 -7.17
N VAL A 36 1.31 35.01 -5.99
CA VAL A 36 2.38 34.54 -5.09
C VAL A 36 2.14 33.09 -4.66
N TRP A 37 0.90 32.73 -4.30
CA TRP A 37 0.52 31.36 -3.95
C TRP A 37 0.72 30.39 -5.12
N PHE A 38 0.40 30.79 -6.34
CA PHE A 38 0.60 30.00 -7.56
C PHE A 38 2.08 29.66 -7.74
N PHE A 39 2.99 30.64 -7.66
CA PHE A 39 4.43 30.37 -7.76
C PHE A 39 4.98 29.59 -6.57
N LEU A 40 4.48 29.85 -5.36
CA LEU A 40 4.84 29.06 -4.18
C LEU A 40 4.42 27.59 -4.35
N SER A 41 3.24 27.34 -4.93
CA SER A 41 2.72 26.00 -5.20
C SER A 41 3.59 25.23 -6.19
N ILE A 42 4.10 25.90 -7.23
CA ILE A 42 5.10 25.30 -8.14
C ILE A 42 6.35 24.91 -7.34
N GLY A 43 6.83 25.79 -6.46
CA GLY A 43 7.96 25.50 -5.58
C GLY A 43 7.70 24.29 -4.66
N ILE A 44 6.51 24.20 -4.08
CA ILE A 44 6.08 23.09 -3.21
C ILE A 44 6.11 21.75 -3.95
N VAL A 45 5.77 21.71 -5.23
CA VAL A 45 5.82 20.48 -6.05
C VAL A 45 7.24 20.16 -6.54
N VAL A 46 8.03 21.17 -6.87
CA VAL A 46 9.34 21.00 -7.51
C VAL A 46 10.47 20.80 -6.48
N LEU A 47 10.38 21.39 -5.29
CA LEU A 47 11.43 21.29 -4.27
C LEU A 47 11.61 19.88 -3.70
N PRO A 48 10.56 19.13 -3.32
CA PRO A 48 10.72 17.78 -2.78
C PRO A 48 11.54 16.85 -3.69
N PRO A 49 11.26 16.72 -5.00
CA PRO A 49 12.05 15.85 -5.86
C PRO A 49 13.49 16.33 -6.04
N ILE A 50 13.73 17.65 -6.05
CA ILE A 50 15.09 18.21 -6.09
C ILE A 50 15.86 17.85 -4.81
N LEU A 51 15.25 17.99 -3.63
CA LEU A 51 15.88 17.64 -2.36
C LEU A 51 16.20 16.14 -2.28
N VAL A 52 15.27 15.29 -2.73
CA VAL A 52 15.51 13.83 -2.82
C VAL A 52 16.63 13.53 -3.82
N TYR A 53 16.72 14.27 -4.92
CA TYR A 53 17.81 14.13 -5.90
C TYR A 53 19.20 14.37 -5.30
N PHE A 54 19.35 15.38 -4.46
CA PHE A 54 20.63 15.64 -3.80
C PHE A 54 20.89 14.70 -2.61
N ALA A 55 19.87 14.32 -1.85
CA ALA A 55 20.03 13.53 -0.63
C ALA A 55 20.10 12.01 -0.88
N ARG A 56 19.34 11.47 -1.82
CA ARG A 56 19.16 10.02 -2.05
C ARG A 56 18.92 9.70 -3.52
N LYS A 57 19.97 9.81 -4.33
CA LYS A 57 19.95 9.57 -5.79
C LYS A 57 19.29 8.25 -6.20
N ASP A 58 19.48 7.20 -5.41
CA ASP A 58 18.97 5.86 -5.73
C ASP A 58 17.45 5.74 -5.53
N ALA A 59 16.86 6.58 -4.66
CA ALA A 59 15.43 6.59 -4.37
C ALA A 59 14.64 7.60 -5.22
N VAL A 60 15.32 8.46 -5.99
CA VAL A 60 14.70 9.55 -6.76
C VAL A 60 13.67 9.03 -7.75
N ARG A 61 14.04 7.97 -8.49
CA ARG A 61 13.17 7.44 -9.54
C ARG A 61 11.87 6.91 -8.97
N GLU A 62 11.97 6.16 -7.88
CA GLU A 62 10.83 5.62 -7.16
C GLU A 62 9.98 6.74 -6.54
N PHE A 63 10.62 7.72 -5.91
CA PHE A 63 9.94 8.90 -5.35
C PHE A 63 9.17 9.68 -6.43
N LEU A 64 9.79 9.94 -7.58
CA LEU A 64 9.14 10.62 -8.71
C LEU A 64 7.94 9.84 -9.26
N ILE A 65 8.02 8.51 -9.33
CA ILE A 65 6.90 7.67 -9.78
C ILE A 65 5.71 7.81 -8.81
N TYR A 66 5.96 7.76 -7.49
CA TYR A 66 4.88 7.91 -6.50
C TYR A 66 4.34 9.32 -6.39
N GLU A 67 5.22 10.32 -6.41
CA GLU A 67 4.82 11.73 -6.33
C GLU A 67 4.04 12.14 -7.58
N ALA A 68 4.55 11.85 -8.78
CA ALA A 68 3.86 12.15 -10.02
C ALA A 68 2.56 11.32 -10.17
N GLY A 69 2.57 10.06 -9.71
CA GLY A 69 1.37 9.22 -9.68
C GLY A 69 0.31 9.77 -8.72
N GLY A 70 0.70 10.15 -7.51
CA GLY A 70 -0.17 10.76 -6.51
C GLY A 70 -0.72 12.11 -6.96
N LEU A 71 0.15 13.02 -7.43
CA LEU A 71 -0.28 14.31 -8.00
C LEU A 71 -1.21 14.11 -9.20
N GLY A 72 -0.89 13.17 -10.10
CA GLY A 72 -1.71 12.82 -11.26
C GLY A 72 -3.13 12.40 -10.89
N LEU A 73 -3.25 11.47 -9.94
CA LEU A 73 -4.54 10.91 -9.55
C LEU A 73 -5.38 11.89 -8.71
N PHE A 74 -4.75 12.58 -7.77
CA PHE A 74 -5.46 13.37 -6.77
C PHE A 74 -5.69 14.82 -7.16
N SER A 75 -4.86 15.42 -8.02
CA SER A 75 -5.04 16.83 -8.42
C SER A 75 -6.39 17.10 -9.08
N PRO A 76 -6.89 16.29 -10.03
CA PRO A 76 -8.22 16.47 -10.60
C PRO A 76 -9.35 16.34 -9.56
N LEU A 77 -9.22 15.42 -8.61
CA LEU A 77 -10.20 15.19 -7.55
C LEU A 77 -10.27 16.39 -6.60
N TRP A 78 -9.11 16.89 -6.16
CA TRP A 78 -9.05 18.07 -5.30
C TRP A 78 -9.52 19.32 -6.01
N LEU A 79 -9.17 19.51 -7.29
CA LEU A 79 -9.65 20.64 -8.07
C LEU A 79 -11.18 20.68 -8.11
N ILE A 80 -11.84 19.55 -8.41
CA ILE A 80 -13.31 19.44 -8.42
C ILE A 80 -13.88 19.79 -7.03
N LEU A 81 -13.38 19.13 -5.98
CA LEU A 81 -13.86 19.33 -4.60
C LEU A 81 -13.73 20.77 -4.13
N PHE A 82 -12.56 21.39 -4.35
CA PHE A 82 -12.27 22.73 -3.88
C PHE A 82 -12.89 23.82 -4.75
N THR A 83 -13.20 23.53 -6.00
CA THR A 83 -14.03 24.42 -6.84
C THR A 83 -15.41 24.57 -6.21
N ASP A 84 -16.09 23.45 -5.92
CA ASP A 84 -17.39 23.44 -5.24
C ASP A 84 -17.33 24.12 -3.87
N LEU A 85 -16.31 23.80 -3.06
CA LEU A 85 -16.15 24.37 -1.73
C LEU A 85 -15.90 25.89 -1.76
N SER A 86 -15.31 26.40 -2.84
CA SER A 86 -15.07 27.82 -3.05
C SER A 86 -16.29 28.61 -3.55
N GLY A 87 -17.40 27.93 -3.84
CA GLY A 87 -18.68 28.53 -4.23
C GLY A 87 -19.02 28.48 -5.72
N ASP A 88 -18.11 27.98 -6.58
CA ASP A 88 -18.40 27.75 -8.00
C ASP A 88 -18.75 26.29 -8.24
N SER A 89 -19.69 26.01 -9.13
CA SER A 89 -19.98 24.63 -9.50
C SER A 89 -18.83 24.05 -10.32
N TRP A 90 -18.39 22.84 -9.95
CA TRP A 90 -17.47 22.06 -10.78
C TRP A 90 -17.96 21.86 -12.22
N VAL A 91 -19.27 21.95 -12.49
CA VAL A 91 -19.82 21.89 -13.85
C VAL A 91 -19.30 23.03 -14.71
N VAL A 92 -19.15 24.23 -14.14
CA VAL A 92 -18.61 25.43 -14.83
C VAL A 92 -17.18 25.18 -15.29
N LEU A 93 -16.39 24.43 -14.51
CA LEU A 93 -15.04 24.02 -14.89
C LEU A 93 -15.01 23.24 -16.21
N PHE A 94 -16.00 22.38 -16.46
CA PHE A 94 -16.08 21.55 -17.66
C PHE A 94 -16.77 22.25 -18.84
N THR A 95 -17.64 23.23 -18.58
CA THR A 95 -18.35 23.96 -19.64
C THR A 95 -17.60 25.20 -20.11
N GLU A 96 -17.00 25.95 -19.19
CA GLU A 96 -16.39 27.26 -19.43
C GLU A 96 -14.88 27.26 -19.22
N GLY A 97 -14.37 26.36 -18.36
CA GLY A 97 -12.95 26.27 -18.02
C GLY A 97 -12.61 27.03 -16.73
N ILE A 98 -11.35 27.44 -16.59
CA ILE A 98 -10.90 28.26 -15.46
C ILE A 98 -10.80 29.72 -15.93
N VAL A 99 -11.65 30.58 -15.42
CA VAL A 99 -11.59 32.03 -15.67
C VAL A 99 -10.56 32.66 -14.74
N GLY A 100 -9.61 33.39 -15.32
CA GLY A 100 -8.60 34.18 -14.61
C GLY A 100 -7.66 33.39 -13.70
N GLY A 101 -7.45 32.09 -13.96
CA GLY A 101 -6.69 31.22 -13.06
C GLY A 101 -5.19 31.11 -13.36
N LEU A 102 -4.72 31.53 -14.54
CA LEU A 102 -3.31 31.38 -14.91
C LEU A 102 -2.59 32.74 -14.87
N PRO A 103 -1.60 32.94 -13.98
CA PRO A 103 -0.74 34.12 -14.02
C PRO A 103 0.21 34.02 -15.21
N ALA A 104 0.14 34.99 -16.13
CA ALA A 104 1.05 35.08 -17.28
C ALA A 104 1.68 36.47 -17.39
N PRO A 105 2.90 36.59 -17.95
CA PRO A 105 3.52 37.89 -18.19
C PRO A 105 2.69 38.69 -19.21
N GLY A 106 2.23 39.86 -18.81
CA GLY A 106 1.50 40.78 -19.67
C GLY A 106 2.44 41.58 -20.59
N PRO A 107 1.90 42.14 -21.70
CA PRO A 107 2.69 42.87 -22.70
C PRO A 107 3.37 44.14 -22.17
N ALA A 108 2.97 44.65 -21.01
CA ALA A 108 3.55 45.85 -20.37
C ALA A 108 4.43 45.54 -19.14
N GLY A 109 4.69 44.26 -18.84
CA GLY A 109 5.47 43.83 -17.66
C GLY A 109 4.70 43.29 -16.45
N PRO A 110 3.49 43.75 -16.07
CA PRO A 110 2.76 43.15 -14.94
C PRO A 110 2.16 41.80 -15.30
N LEU A 111 1.91 40.96 -14.28
CA LEU A 111 1.21 39.69 -14.44
C LEU A 111 -0.28 39.95 -14.74
N VAL A 112 -0.78 39.27 -15.77
CA VAL A 112 -2.19 39.29 -16.15
C VAL A 112 -2.83 37.93 -15.89
N GLN A 113 -4.15 37.96 -15.68
CA GLN A 113 -4.97 36.77 -15.55
C GLN A 113 -5.27 36.22 -16.95
N VAL A 114 -4.98 34.94 -17.15
CA VAL A 114 -5.29 34.23 -18.40
C VAL A 114 -6.28 33.12 -18.11
N ASP A 115 -7.31 33.06 -18.95
CA ASP A 115 -8.33 32.01 -18.90
C ASP A 115 -7.78 30.71 -19.48
N ILE A 116 -8.13 29.59 -18.85
CA ILE A 116 -7.85 28.25 -19.36
C ILE A 116 -9.17 27.69 -19.88
N SER A 117 -9.33 27.66 -21.21
CA SER A 117 -10.51 27.07 -21.86
C SER A 117 -10.68 25.59 -21.48
N ASN A 118 -11.94 25.17 -21.33
CA ASN A 118 -12.31 23.77 -21.14
C ASN A 118 -11.75 22.82 -22.21
N ILE A 119 -11.60 23.27 -23.45
CA ILE A 119 -11.01 22.49 -24.56
C ILE A 119 -9.57 22.06 -24.23
N ILE A 120 -8.83 22.87 -23.47
CA ILE A 120 -7.46 22.58 -23.04
C ILE A 120 -7.47 21.88 -21.68
N LEU A 121 -8.30 22.35 -20.75
CA LEU A 121 -8.36 21.85 -19.39
C LEU A 121 -8.77 20.37 -19.32
N ILE A 122 -9.83 19.97 -20.04
CA ILE A 122 -10.37 18.61 -19.95
C ILE A 122 -9.34 17.56 -20.39
N PRO A 123 -8.68 17.69 -21.57
CA PRO A 123 -7.61 16.78 -21.96
C PRO A 123 -6.47 16.71 -20.95
N ILE A 124 -6.09 17.84 -20.33
CA ILE A 124 -5.05 17.87 -19.30
C ILE A 124 -5.50 17.07 -18.08
N LEU A 125 -6.72 17.28 -17.57
CA LEU A 125 -7.22 16.55 -16.41
C LEU A 125 -7.31 15.04 -16.67
N ILE A 126 -7.77 14.63 -17.86
CA ILE A 126 -7.79 13.22 -18.28
C ILE A 126 -6.37 12.67 -18.33
N PHE A 127 -5.43 13.41 -18.90
CA PHE A 127 -4.04 13.00 -19.00
C PHE A 127 -3.39 12.83 -17.62
N PHE A 128 -3.64 13.74 -16.69
CA PHE A 128 -3.20 13.64 -15.29
C PHE A 128 -3.75 12.37 -14.63
N LEU A 129 -5.04 12.10 -14.80
CA LEU A 129 -5.68 10.91 -14.25
C LEU A 129 -5.09 9.62 -14.85
N LEU A 130 -4.87 9.59 -16.17
CA LEU A 130 -4.22 8.47 -16.85
C LEU A 130 -2.79 8.24 -16.35
N ILE A 131 -1.98 9.30 -16.22
CA ILE A 131 -0.63 9.20 -15.64
C ILE A 131 -0.72 8.65 -14.21
N GLY A 132 -1.63 9.18 -13.40
CA GLY A 132 -1.84 8.74 -12.03
C GLY A 132 -2.13 7.24 -11.96
N VAL A 133 -3.09 6.77 -12.76
CA VAL A 133 -3.45 5.34 -12.81
C VAL A 133 -2.30 4.48 -13.34
N ILE A 134 -1.57 4.92 -14.36
CA ILE A 134 -0.47 4.15 -14.95
C ILE A 134 0.71 4.05 -13.98
N PHE A 135 1.12 5.16 -13.37
CA PHE A 135 2.28 5.19 -12.47
C PHE A 135 2.02 4.49 -11.15
N LEU A 136 0.78 4.56 -10.64
CA LEU A 136 0.39 3.87 -9.41
C LEU A 136 0.00 2.40 -9.64
N ARG A 137 0.00 1.93 -10.90
CA ARG A 137 -0.28 0.53 -11.21
C ARG A 137 0.83 -0.37 -10.64
N PRO A 138 0.51 -1.43 -9.88
CA PRO A 138 1.50 -2.32 -9.29
C PRO A 138 2.50 -2.90 -10.31
N SER A 139 2.04 -3.19 -11.54
CA SER A 139 2.90 -3.70 -12.61
C SER A 139 3.89 -2.68 -13.17
N PHE A 140 3.55 -1.38 -13.16
CA PHE A 140 4.47 -0.32 -13.59
C PHE A 140 5.55 -0.10 -12.55
N ILE A 141 5.15 -0.08 -11.28
CA ILE A 141 6.03 -0.04 -10.11
C ILE A 141 6.99 -1.23 -10.12
N ALA A 142 6.51 -2.44 -10.43
CA ALA A 142 7.33 -3.65 -10.55
C ALA A 142 8.51 -3.49 -11.51
N LYS A 143 8.22 -2.85 -12.65
CA LYS A 143 9.13 -2.76 -13.79
C LYS A 143 10.10 -1.59 -13.68
N HIS A 144 9.69 -0.51 -13.01
CA HIS A 144 10.40 0.76 -13.00
C HIS A 144 10.83 1.23 -11.60
N GLY A 145 10.38 0.57 -10.54
CA GLY A 145 10.86 0.72 -9.17
C GLY A 145 12.25 0.12 -8.98
N VAL A 146 12.89 0.47 -7.86
CA VAL A 146 14.20 -0.08 -7.49
C VAL A 146 14.04 -1.57 -7.19
N LYS A 147 14.92 -2.41 -7.76
CA LYS A 147 14.82 -3.89 -7.77
C LYS A 147 14.77 -4.58 -6.39
N GLY A 148 14.95 -3.86 -5.29
CA GLY A 148 15.09 -4.45 -3.95
C GLY A 148 13.81 -5.13 -3.44
N GLU A 149 12.65 -4.46 -3.46
CA GLU A 149 11.44 -4.98 -2.77
C GLU A 149 10.47 -5.76 -3.68
N MET A 150 10.51 -5.55 -5.00
CA MET A 150 9.66 -6.32 -5.94
C MET A 150 10.28 -7.66 -6.32
N ALA A 151 11.57 -7.87 -6.03
CA ALA A 151 12.15 -9.22 -5.99
C ALA A 151 11.54 -9.98 -4.81
N GLU A 152 11.59 -9.43 -3.59
CA GLU A 152 11.01 -10.05 -2.40
C GLU A 152 9.51 -10.40 -2.54
N LEU A 153 8.68 -9.51 -3.09
CA LEU A 153 7.25 -9.80 -3.32
C LEU A 153 7.00 -10.80 -4.46
N ARG A 154 7.91 -10.88 -5.42
CA ARG A 154 7.83 -11.84 -6.54
C ARG A 154 8.34 -13.21 -6.09
N ASP A 155 9.38 -13.25 -5.27
CA ASP A 155 9.91 -14.44 -4.62
C ASP A 155 8.91 -15.00 -3.62
N LEU A 156 8.20 -14.15 -2.85
CA LEU A 156 7.07 -14.57 -1.99
C LEU A 156 5.89 -15.12 -2.81
N LYS A 157 5.63 -14.56 -3.99
CA LYS A 157 4.54 -15.02 -4.87
C LYS A 157 4.91 -16.32 -5.60
N GLU A 158 6.15 -16.45 -6.04
CA GLU A 158 6.72 -17.65 -6.66
C GLU A 158 6.88 -18.77 -5.62
N SER A 159 7.14 -18.43 -4.36
CA SER A 159 7.07 -19.31 -3.17
C SER A 159 5.65 -19.77 -2.82
N THR A 160 4.61 -19.03 -3.23
CA THR A 160 3.20 -19.35 -2.93
C THR A 160 2.51 -20.07 -4.11
N GLU A 161 3.13 -20.11 -5.30
CA GLU A 161 2.66 -20.97 -6.36
C GLU A 161 2.97 -22.43 -6.00
N PRO A 162 1.96 -23.33 -5.94
CA PRO A 162 2.21 -24.73 -5.64
C PRO A 162 3.01 -25.31 -6.79
N VAL A 163 4.32 -25.49 -6.57
CA VAL A 163 5.20 -26.29 -7.40
C VAL A 163 4.61 -27.70 -7.41
N THR A 164 3.81 -27.96 -8.43
CA THR A 164 3.44 -29.32 -8.83
C THR A 164 4.71 -29.93 -9.39
N THR A 165 5.45 -30.58 -8.50
CA THR A 165 6.58 -31.43 -8.91
C THR A 165 6.03 -32.56 -9.76
N PRO A 166 6.77 -32.92 -10.82
CA PRO A 166 7.29 -34.27 -10.77
C PRO A 166 8.79 -34.29 -11.09
N THR A 167 9.52 -34.89 -10.14
CA THR A 167 10.77 -35.63 -10.33
C THR A 167 12.03 -34.89 -10.78
N GLY A 168 13.07 -34.97 -9.94
CA GLY A 168 14.46 -35.03 -10.38
C GLY A 168 15.38 -33.97 -9.77
N VAL A 169 16.12 -34.39 -8.75
CA VAL A 169 17.28 -33.76 -8.10
C VAL A 169 18.17 -32.94 -9.05
N THR A 170 18.53 -31.71 -8.66
CA THR A 170 19.94 -31.23 -8.55
C THR A 170 20.02 -29.94 -7.74
N SER A 171 20.99 -29.94 -6.82
CA SER A 171 21.44 -28.87 -5.92
C SER A 171 21.98 -27.62 -6.62
N GLU A 172 22.29 -26.60 -5.79
CA GLU A 172 23.00 -25.33 -6.08
C GLU A 172 22.04 -24.23 -6.55
N THR A 173 21.73 -23.15 -5.82
CA THR A 173 22.50 -22.30 -4.90
C THR A 173 21.51 -21.62 -3.94
N ILE A 174 21.63 -21.85 -2.64
CA ILE A 174 20.96 -21.05 -1.61
C ILE A 174 21.87 -19.85 -1.37
N GLU A 175 21.53 -18.68 -1.92
CA GLU A 175 22.08 -17.42 -1.40
C GLU A 175 21.44 -17.18 -0.03
N GLU A 176 22.21 -17.46 1.01
CA GLU A 176 21.83 -17.27 2.41
C GLU A 176 21.47 -15.80 2.67
N ASP A 177 20.25 -15.58 3.15
CA ASP A 177 19.74 -14.32 3.63
C ASP A 177 20.58 -13.85 4.85
N PRO A 178 21.20 -12.66 4.85
CA PRO A 178 22.11 -12.23 5.92
C PRO A 178 21.44 -12.03 7.29
N ILE A 179 20.12 -12.20 7.39
CA ILE A 179 19.35 -12.11 8.65
C ILE A 179 19.09 -13.49 9.27
N GLU A 180 19.18 -14.59 8.52
CA GLU A 180 18.91 -15.95 9.04
C GLU A 180 20.08 -16.56 9.84
N LYS A 181 21.26 -15.93 9.82
CA LYS A 181 22.47 -16.52 10.42
C LYS A 181 22.47 -16.56 11.96
N ASP A 182 21.58 -15.83 12.62
CA ASP A 182 21.54 -15.73 14.09
C ASP A 182 20.30 -16.35 14.75
N LEU A 183 19.41 -17.00 13.98
CA LEU A 183 18.38 -17.84 14.58
C LEU A 183 18.97 -19.22 14.88
N PRO A 184 18.89 -19.74 16.12
CA PRO A 184 19.23 -21.13 16.35
C PRO A 184 18.37 -21.97 15.41
N ALA A 185 19.00 -22.85 14.62
CA ALA A 185 18.32 -23.79 13.74
C ALA A 185 17.54 -24.78 14.62
N VAL A 186 16.34 -24.38 15.04
CA VAL A 186 15.40 -25.25 15.72
C VAL A 186 14.73 -26.07 14.61
N ALA A 187 15.18 -27.31 14.46
CA ALA A 187 14.50 -28.26 13.59
C ALA A 187 13.02 -28.32 14.01
N PRO A 188 12.07 -28.28 13.07
CA PRO A 188 10.65 -28.40 13.40
C PRO A 188 10.42 -29.71 14.16
N PRO A 189 9.58 -29.69 15.22
CA PRO A 189 9.35 -30.89 16.02
C PRO A 189 8.76 -32.00 15.15
N GLU A 190 9.44 -33.14 15.09
CA GLU A 190 8.94 -34.31 14.38
C GLU A 190 7.76 -34.93 15.15
N ALA A 191 6.76 -35.42 14.42
CA ALA A 191 5.60 -36.10 14.99
C ALA A 191 6.02 -37.39 15.72
N SER A 192 6.27 -37.29 17.01
CA SER A 192 6.57 -38.40 17.91
C SER A 192 5.38 -38.70 18.83
N ALA A 193 5.40 -39.85 19.50
CA ALA A 193 4.36 -40.20 20.47
C ALA A 193 4.27 -39.16 21.61
N ASP A 194 5.41 -38.56 21.97
CA ASP A 194 5.50 -37.55 23.02
C ASP A 194 4.89 -36.22 22.57
N THR A 195 5.17 -35.76 21.34
CA THR A 195 4.58 -34.50 20.81
C THR A 195 3.06 -34.60 20.61
N MET A 196 2.57 -35.80 20.25
CA MET A 196 1.13 -36.05 20.17
C MET A 196 0.47 -36.07 21.55
N ALA A 197 1.16 -36.60 22.57
CA ALA A 197 0.69 -36.57 23.95
C ALA A 197 0.63 -35.13 24.48
N ASP A 198 1.62 -34.30 24.15
CA ASP A 198 1.67 -32.88 24.52
C ASP A 198 0.54 -32.08 23.87
N LEU A 199 0.30 -32.29 22.56
CA LEU A 199 -0.84 -31.69 21.87
C LEU A 199 -2.17 -32.11 22.50
N ARG A 200 -2.33 -33.40 22.81
CA ARG A 200 -3.55 -33.93 23.46
C ARG A 200 -3.75 -33.30 24.83
N GLY A 201 -2.68 -33.18 25.63
CA GLY A 201 -2.69 -32.54 26.93
C GLY A 201 -3.09 -31.08 26.84
N LEU A 202 -2.51 -30.34 25.90
CA LEU A 202 -2.83 -28.93 25.65
C LEU A 202 -4.30 -28.75 25.27
N LEU A 203 -4.81 -29.56 24.34
CA LEU A 203 -6.21 -29.48 23.90
C LEU A 203 -7.20 -29.85 25.01
N THR A 204 -6.85 -30.84 25.84
CA THR A 204 -7.65 -31.24 27.00
C THR A 204 -7.71 -30.12 28.04
N GLU A 205 -6.58 -29.46 28.32
CA GLU A 205 -6.53 -28.34 29.26
C GLU A 205 -7.30 -27.11 28.76
N LEU A 206 -7.36 -26.90 27.45
CA LEU A 206 -8.20 -25.87 26.82
C LEU A 206 -9.70 -26.25 26.81
N GLY A 207 -10.08 -27.40 27.36
CA GLY A 207 -11.46 -27.85 27.44
C GLY A 207 -12.02 -28.37 26.11
N THR A 208 -11.14 -28.75 25.17
CA THR A 208 -11.55 -29.29 23.86
C THR A 208 -12.18 -30.67 24.07
N PRO A 209 -13.38 -30.95 23.52
CA PRO A 209 -13.99 -32.26 23.62
C PRO A 209 -13.14 -33.35 22.95
N GLU A 210 -13.02 -34.50 23.59
CA GLU A 210 -12.28 -35.67 23.06
C GLU A 210 -12.63 -36.07 21.61
N PRO A 211 -13.91 -35.99 21.16
CA PRO A 211 -14.25 -36.22 19.75
C PRO A 211 -13.55 -35.25 18.80
N THR A 212 -13.44 -33.97 19.18
CA THR A 212 -12.77 -32.94 18.39
C THR A 212 -11.26 -33.14 18.36
N ILE A 213 -10.67 -33.55 19.50
CA ILE A 213 -9.24 -33.90 19.58
C ILE A 213 -8.90 -35.03 18.61
N ASN A 214 -9.71 -36.09 18.56
CA ASN A 214 -9.47 -37.21 17.65
C ASN A 214 -9.64 -36.80 16.18
N LEU A 215 -10.54 -35.86 15.86
CA LEU A 215 -10.68 -35.31 14.51
C LEU A 215 -9.44 -34.51 14.09
N ILE A 216 -8.83 -33.76 15.00
CA ILE A 216 -7.58 -33.01 14.76
C ILE A 216 -6.43 -33.96 14.45
N PHE A 217 -6.26 -35.03 15.22
CA PHE A 217 -5.24 -36.04 14.94
C PHE A 217 -5.49 -36.78 13.62
N ASN A 218 -6.76 -37.12 13.33
CA ASN A 218 -7.13 -37.78 12.07
C ASN A 218 -6.94 -36.87 10.85
N ALA A 219 -6.96 -35.55 11.04
CA ALA A 219 -6.63 -34.55 10.02
C ALA A 219 -5.12 -34.42 9.74
N GLY A 220 -4.27 -35.20 10.43
CA GLY A 220 -2.82 -35.18 10.25
C GLY A 220 -2.10 -34.09 11.05
N ILE A 221 -2.79 -33.44 11.99
CA ILE A 221 -2.21 -32.43 12.88
C ILE A 221 -1.69 -33.16 14.12
N ALA A 222 -0.37 -33.37 14.18
CA ALA A 222 0.26 -34.21 15.19
C ALA A 222 1.02 -33.40 16.26
N THR A 223 1.39 -32.16 15.98
CA THR A 223 2.12 -31.29 16.91
C THR A 223 1.37 -29.98 17.20
N THR A 224 1.71 -29.34 18.32
CA THR A 224 1.21 -27.99 18.66
C THR A 224 1.61 -26.95 17.62
N THR A 225 2.80 -27.09 17.03
CA THR A 225 3.27 -26.25 15.93
C THR A 225 2.43 -26.44 14.68
N ASP A 226 2.06 -27.67 14.31
CA ASP A 226 1.18 -27.95 13.18
C ASP A 226 -0.19 -27.30 13.38
N LEU A 227 -0.73 -27.37 14.60
CA LEU A 227 -2.02 -26.78 14.92
C LEU A 227 -2.00 -25.25 14.85
N VAL A 228 -0.90 -24.61 15.26
CA VAL A 228 -0.73 -23.15 15.16
C VAL A 228 -0.50 -22.71 13.72
N ALA A 229 0.24 -23.49 12.94
CA ALA A 229 0.53 -23.22 11.54
C ALA A 229 -0.68 -23.43 10.62
N THR A 230 -1.64 -24.26 11.01
CA THR A 230 -2.90 -24.49 10.28
C THR A 230 -3.87 -23.35 10.53
N SER A 231 -4.43 -22.74 9.48
CA SER A 231 -5.41 -21.66 9.66
C SER A 231 -6.74 -22.17 10.23
N PRO A 232 -7.55 -21.35 10.93
CA PRO A 232 -8.88 -21.76 11.41
C PRO A 232 -9.80 -22.30 10.31
N GLU A 233 -9.73 -21.73 9.10
CA GLU A 233 -10.47 -22.21 7.93
C GLU A 233 -10.00 -23.59 7.47
N GLN A 234 -8.68 -23.81 7.44
CA GLN A 234 -8.10 -25.10 7.09
C GLN A 234 -8.45 -26.16 8.15
N LEU A 235 -8.40 -25.79 9.43
CA LEU A 235 -8.77 -26.64 10.54
C LEU A 235 -10.25 -27.05 10.45
N ALA A 236 -11.16 -26.11 10.22
CA ALA A 236 -12.59 -26.38 10.01
C ALA A 236 -12.83 -27.31 8.81
N THR A 237 -12.09 -27.11 7.72
CA THR A 237 -12.23 -27.90 6.49
C THR A 237 -11.70 -29.34 6.67
N LEU A 238 -10.56 -29.51 7.34
CA LEU A 238 -9.92 -30.81 7.52
C LEU A 238 -10.61 -31.67 8.59
N THR A 239 -11.09 -31.04 9.67
CA THR A 239 -11.68 -31.75 10.81
C THR A 239 -13.20 -31.82 10.76
N GLY A 240 -13.86 -31.03 9.91
CA GLY A 240 -15.31 -30.95 9.80
C GLY A 240 -16.00 -30.26 10.98
N ILE A 241 -15.23 -29.57 11.85
CA ILE A 241 -15.78 -28.76 12.93
C ILE A 241 -16.36 -27.44 12.39
N ASP A 242 -17.28 -26.83 13.14
CA ASP A 242 -17.82 -25.55 12.75
C ASP A 242 -16.73 -24.46 12.81
N LYS A 243 -16.83 -23.50 11.88
CA LYS A 243 -15.83 -22.43 11.71
C LYS A 243 -15.60 -21.63 13.00
N ARG A 244 -16.65 -21.40 13.78
CA ARG A 244 -16.56 -20.63 15.03
C ARG A 244 -15.78 -21.40 16.10
N THR A 245 -16.04 -22.69 16.27
CA THR A 245 -15.27 -23.56 17.16
C THR A 245 -13.80 -23.67 16.72
N ALA A 246 -13.52 -23.69 15.41
CA ALA A 246 -12.15 -23.68 14.90
C ALA A 246 -11.40 -22.38 15.23
N GLU A 247 -12.06 -21.23 15.05
CA GLU A 247 -11.51 -19.90 15.39
C GLU A 247 -11.26 -19.76 16.91
N ASP A 248 -12.24 -20.14 17.72
CA ASP A 248 -12.14 -20.07 19.19
C ASP A 248 -11.01 -20.98 19.70
N LEU A 249 -10.88 -22.19 19.14
CA LEU A 249 -9.81 -23.13 19.47
C LEU A 249 -8.43 -22.60 19.06
N HIS A 250 -8.31 -22.10 17.82
CA HIS A 250 -7.04 -21.58 17.30
C HIS A 250 -6.53 -20.38 18.10
N MET A 251 -7.43 -19.45 18.44
CA MET A 251 -7.10 -18.31 19.29
C MET A 251 -6.70 -18.74 20.71
N ALA A 252 -7.38 -19.73 21.29
CA ALA A 252 -7.05 -20.26 22.61
C ALA A 252 -5.66 -20.94 22.63
N VAL A 253 -5.35 -21.72 21.60
CA VAL A 253 -4.05 -22.37 21.41
C VAL A 253 -2.95 -21.33 21.23
N GLN A 254 -3.11 -20.35 20.34
CA GLN A 254 -2.13 -19.29 20.12
C GLN A 254 -1.88 -18.47 21.38
N LYS A 255 -2.94 -18.11 22.11
CA LYS A 255 -2.81 -17.36 23.36
C LYS A 255 -1.99 -18.14 24.39
N LYS A 256 -2.19 -19.46 24.47
CA LYS A 256 -1.46 -20.31 25.40
C LYS A 256 -0.01 -20.54 24.99
N VAL A 257 0.24 -20.76 23.70
CA VAL A 257 1.60 -20.93 23.16
C VAL A 257 2.43 -19.65 23.32
N TRP A 258 1.87 -18.47 23.04
CA TRP A 258 2.61 -17.21 23.09
C TRP A 258 2.67 -16.54 24.47
N PHE A 259 1.66 -16.73 25.33
CA PHE A 259 1.58 -16.04 26.64
C PHE A 259 1.57 -16.97 27.84
N GLY A 260 1.35 -18.28 27.64
CA GLY A 260 1.31 -19.26 28.72
C GLY A 260 2.67 -19.84 29.09
N GLY A 261 3.67 -19.71 28.20
CA GLY A 261 4.98 -20.35 28.35
C GLY A 261 4.86 -21.86 28.18
N ILE A 262 5.20 -22.35 26.99
CA ILE A 262 5.46 -23.78 26.74
C ILE A 262 6.97 -23.97 26.75
#